data_AF-A0A967WYT4-F1
#
_entry.id   AF-A0A967WYT4-F1
#
_cell.length_a   1.000
_cell.length_b   1.000
_cell.length_c   1.000
_cell.angle_alpha   90.00
_cell.angle_beta   90.00
_cell.angle_gamma   90.00
#
_symmetry.space_group_name_H-M   'P 1'
#
loop_
_entity.id
_entity.type
_entity.pdbx_description
1 polymer ?
#
loop_
_entity_poly.entity_id
_entity_poly.type
_entity_poly.pdbx_seq_one_letter_code
_entity_poly.pdbx_strand_id
1 'polypeptide(L)'
;NETSTGVMNPIKDIAAMIHEKYPDVLILVDAVSGMAGSRIEFDAWGLDVCLAGVQKCFALPPGLTVAAVSDKARERALQVPNRGHYFAYDQMDKKYEAHQTPATPAISLIQALNKQMDDMFAEGLENRWQRHIDMALLVREWARKNFAIYGDERYLSNTVTNVENTRG
;
A
#
# COMPACT_ATOMS: atom_id res chain seq x y z
N ASN A 1 4.74 -0.69 5.11
CA ASN A 1 4.57 -1.69 6.17
C ASN A 1 5.39 -2.90 5.79
N GLU A 2 6.36 -3.30 6.60
CA GLU A 2 7.13 -4.52 6.41
C GLU A 2 6.46 -5.66 7.19
N THR A 3 5.94 -6.64 6.47
CA THR A 3 5.10 -7.70 7.05
C THR A 3 5.94 -8.70 7.86
N SER A 4 7.18 -8.93 7.44
CA SER A 4 8.07 -9.92 8.06
C SER A 4 8.57 -9.50 9.44
N THR A 5 8.65 -8.20 9.70
CA THR A 5 9.14 -7.63 10.97
C THR A 5 8.08 -6.90 11.76
N GLY A 6 6.92 -6.62 11.17
CA GLY A 6 5.84 -5.87 11.82
C GLY A 6 6.19 -4.40 12.05
N VAL A 7 6.95 -3.81 11.12
CA VAL A 7 7.44 -2.43 11.20
C VAL A 7 6.82 -1.55 10.12
N MET A 8 6.43 -0.33 10.47
CA MET A 8 5.93 0.69 9.57
C MET A 8 6.95 1.83 9.45
N ASN A 9 7.45 2.03 8.23
CA ASN A 9 8.35 3.14 7.93
C ASN A 9 7.61 4.49 7.97
N PRO A 10 8.24 5.57 8.47
CA PRO A 10 7.67 6.92 8.48
C PRO A 10 7.74 7.57 7.09
N ILE A 11 6.94 7.06 6.15
CA ILE A 11 7.01 7.45 4.72
C ILE A 11 6.84 8.95 4.52
N LYS A 12 5.95 9.61 5.28
CA LYS A 12 5.78 11.07 5.21
C LYS A 12 7.09 11.81 5.44
N ASP A 13 7.84 11.43 6.47
CA ASP A 13 9.08 12.11 6.86
C ASP A 13 10.22 11.77 5.89
N ILE A 14 10.29 10.52 5.43
CA ILE A 14 11.23 10.08 4.39
C ILE A 14 10.99 10.86 3.10
N ALA A 15 9.73 11.00 2.69
CA ALA A 15 9.36 11.72 1.47
C ALA A 15 9.72 13.20 1.58
N ALA A 16 9.39 13.85 2.71
CA ALA A 16 9.77 15.24 2.95
C ALA A 16 11.29 15.45 2.84
N MET A 17 12.09 14.55 3.42
CA MET A 17 13.55 14.61 3.33
C MET A 17 14.06 14.40 1.91
N ILE A 18 13.48 13.47 1.15
CA ILE A 18 13.85 13.24 -0.26
C ILE A 18 13.55 14.48 -1.10
N HIS A 19 12.37 15.09 -0.91
CA HIS A 19 12.00 16.31 -1.64
C HIS A 19 12.93 17.48 -1.33
N GLU A 20 13.41 17.61 -0.09
CA GLU A 20 14.35 18.65 0.32
C GLU A 20 15.75 18.46 -0.30
N LYS A 21 16.28 17.23 -0.27
CA LYS A 21 17.69 16.97 -0.59
C LYS A 21 17.93 16.42 -2.00
N TYR A 22 16.93 15.78 -2.59
CA TYR A 22 17.04 15.01 -3.82
C TYR A 22 15.79 15.16 -4.71
N PRO A 23 15.44 16.38 -5.16
CA PRO A 23 14.18 16.67 -5.85
C PRO A 23 13.96 15.86 -7.14
N ASP A 24 15.02 15.36 -7.78
CA ASP A 24 14.94 14.57 -9.02
C ASP A 24 14.73 13.06 -8.80
N VAL A 25 14.83 12.59 -7.56
CA VAL A 25 14.59 11.19 -7.17
C VAL A 25 13.09 10.91 -7.17
N LEU A 26 12.72 9.70 -7.59
CA LEU A 26 11.34 9.22 -7.51
C LEU A 26 11.11 8.45 -6.22
N ILE A 27 9.92 8.61 -5.63
CA ILE A 27 9.52 7.91 -4.41
C ILE A 27 8.52 6.80 -4.75
N LEU A 28 9.00 5.55 -4.70
CA LEU A 28 8.21 4.35 -4.97
C LEU A 28 7.93 3.64 -3.63
N VAL A 29 6.66 3.44 -3.31
CA VAL A 29 6.20 2.84 -2.05
C VAL A 29 5.49 1.52 -2.31
N ASP A 30 6.06 0.43 -1.78
CA ASP A 30 5.32 -0.81 -1.58
C ASP A 30 4.41 -0.65 -0.36
N ALA A 31 3.10 -0.63 -0.62
CA ALA A 31 2.05 -0.55 0.37
C ALA A 31 1.18 -1.82 0.41
N VAL A 32 1.68 -2.96 -0.09
CA VAL A 32 0.93 -4.23 -0.17
C VAL A 32 0.23 -4.58 1.12
N SER A 33 0.93 -4.52 2.26
CA SER A 33 0.36 -4.83 3.58
C SER A 33 -0.03 -3.59 4.40
N GLY A 34 -0.13 -2.41 3.78
CA GLY A 34 -0.45 -1.15 4.46
C GLY A 34 -1.61 -0.36 3.86
N MET A 35 -1.74 -0.33 2.53
CA MET A 35 -2.81 0.41 1.84
C MET A 35 -4.17 -0.11 2.29
N ALA A 36 -5.14 0.79 2.52
CA ALA A 36 -6.46 0.51 3.12
C ALA A 36 -6.47 0.09 4.60
N GLY A 37 -5.32 -0.21 5.22
CA GLY A 37 -5.19 -0.53 6.65
C GLY A 37 -4.44 0.52 7.46
N SER A 38 -3.75 1.44 6.80
CA SER A 38 -3.06 2.58 7.41
C SER A 38 -3.13 3.77 6.47
N ARG A 39 -3.05 4.97 7.05
CA ARG A 39 -3.10 6.22 6.30
C ARG A 39 -1.93 6.33 5.33
N ILE A 40 -2.24 6.63 4.08
CA ILE A 40 -1.28 6.92 3.02
C ILE A 40 -1.87 8.07 2.20
N GLU A 41 -1.18 9.21 2.17
CA GLU A 41 -1.61 10.38 1.40
C GLU A 41 -0.69 10.53 0.18
N PHE A 42 -1.11 9.99 -0.97
CA PHE A 42 -0.26 9.92 -2.16
C PHE A 42 0.21 11.30 -2.62
N ASP A 43 -0.75 12.20 -2.90
CA ASP A 43 -0.44 13.56 -3.39
C ASP A 43 0.18 14.42 -2.29
N ALA A 44 -0.36 14.38 -1.07
CA ALA A 44 0.11 15.24 0.02
C ALA A 44 1.54 14.89 0.48
N TRP A 45 1.99 13.66 0.28
CA TRP A 45 3.37 13.25 0.55
C TRP A 45 4.26 13.32 -0.70
N GLY A 46 3.70 13.67 -1.86
CA GLY A 46 4.41 13.74 -3.14
C GLY A 46 5.03 12.41 -3.52
N LEU A 47 4.28 11.31 -3.41
CA LEU A 47 4.73 9.98 -3.83
C LEU A 47 4.65 9.87 -5.36
N ASP A 48 5.50 9.03 -5.94
CA ASP A 48 5.56 8.84 -7.40
C ASP A 48 4.89 7.54 -7.84
N VAL A 49 5.06 6.46 -7.06
CA VAL A 49 4.32 5.22 -7.24
C VAL A 49 3.95 4.69 -5.88
N CYS A 50 2.69 4.28 -5.71
CA CYS A 50 2.24 3.59 -4.51
C CYS A 50 1.34 2.43 -4.93
N LEU A 51 1.72 1.20 -4.59
CA LEU A 51 1.01 0.01 -5.04
C LEU A 51 0.66 -0.93 -3.89
N ALA A 52 -0.40 -1.73 -4.10
CA ALA A 52 -0.78 -2.78 -3.17
C ALA A 52 -1.48 -3.96 -3.84
N GLY A 53 -1.33 -5.14 -3.26
CA GLY A 53 -2.13 -6.31 -3.60
C GLY A 53 -3.47 -6.31 -2.86
N VAL A 54 -4.53 -6.76 -3.52
CA VAL A 54 -5.90 -6.72 -2.96
C VAL A 54 -6.17 -7.77 -1.87
N GLN A 55 -5.29 -8.76 -1.70
CA GLN A 55 -5.42 -9.83 -0.71
C GLN A 55 -4.97 -9.50 0.71
N LYS A 56 -4.81 -8.20 1.00
CA LYS A 56 -4.38 -7.69 2.30
C LYS A 56 -5.51 -6.88 2.91
N CYS A 57 -5.31 -5.61 3.21
CA CYS A 57 -6.32 -4.78 3.86
C CYS A 57 -7.52 -4.43 2.95
N PHE A 58 -7.51 -4.83 1.68
CA PHE A 58 -8.70 -4.82 0.82
C PHE A 58 -9.58 -6.07 1.02
N ALA A 59 -9.09 -7.12 1.68
CA ALA A 59 -9.84 -8.33 2.02
C ALA A 59 -10.45 -9.08 0.82
N LEU A 60 -9.75 -9.11 -0.32
CA LEU A 60 -10.18 -9.83 -1.54
C LEU A 60 -9.29 -11.05 -1.84
N PRO A 61 -9.71 -11.97 -2.73
CA PRO A 61 -8.81 -13.00 -3.22
C PRO A 61 -7.60 -12.40 -3.96
N PRO A 62 -6.41 -13.05 -3.92
CA PRO A 62 -5.25 -12.59 -4.67
C PRO A 62 -5.51 -12.64 -6.19
N GLY A 63 -4.94 -11.70 -6.92
CA GLY A 63 -5.02 -11.66 -8.38
C GLY A 63 -5.10 -10.25 -9.00
N LEU A 64 -5.21 -9.21 -8.17
CA LEU A 64 -5.12 -7.81 -8.60
C LEU A 64 -4.06 -7.03 -7.81
N THR A 65 -3.41 -6.12 -8.51
CA THR A 65 -2.61 -5.04 -7.92
C THR A 65 -3.31 -3.73 -8.25
N VAL A 66 -3.47 -2.86 -7.25
CA VAL A 66 -3.87 -1.46 -7.42
C VAL A 66 -2.63 -0.59 -7.31
N ALA A 67 -2.56 0.48 -8.12
CA ALA A 67 -1.44 1.40 -8.08
C ALA A 67 -1.89 2.83 -8.38
N ALA A 68 -1.34 3.79 -7.64
CA ALA A 68 -1.32 5.20 -7.99
C ALA A 68 0.07 5.54 -8.55
N VAL A 69 0.10 6.32 -9.63
CA VAL A 69 1.31 6.65 -10.39
C VAL A 69 1.27 8.11 -10.79
N SER A 70 2.28 8.89 -10.40
CA SER A 70 2.40 10.32 -10.70
C SER A 70 2.75 10.55 -12.17
N ASP A 71 2.45 11.75 -12.68
CA ASP A 71 2.85 12.14 -14.04
C ASP A 71 4.38 12.12 -14.20
N LYS A 72 5.12 12.58 -13.18
CA LYS A 72 6.59 12.52 -13.13
C LYS A 72 7.10 11.08 -13.31
N ALA A 73 6.47 10.10 -12.66
CA ALA A 73 6.81 8.69 -12.80
C ALA A 73 6.48 8.15 -14.20
N ARG A 74 5.33 8.53 -14.78
CA ARG A 74 4.93 8.16 -16.14
C ARG A 74 5.91 8.68 -17.18
N GLU A 75 6.28 9.96 -17.09
CA GLU A 75 7.26 10.57 -18.00
C GLU A 75 8.63 9.91 -17.89
N ARG A 76 9.10 9.62 -16.68
CA ARG A 76 10.37 8.90 -16.46
C ARG A 76 10.32 7.49 -17.04
N ALA A 77 9.19 6.79 -16.91
CA ALA A 77 9.03 5.42 -17.42
C ALA A 77 9.18 5.35 -18.95
N LEU A 78 8.77 6.38 -19.70
CA LEU A 78 8.94 6.45 -21.16
C LEU A 78 10.41 6.43 -21.60
N GLN A 79 11.31 6.93 -20.74
CA GLN A 79 12.76 7.01 -21.01
C GLN A 79 13.50 5.70 -20.68
N VAL A 80 12.83 4.73 -20.06
CA VAL A 80 13.45 3.45 -19.69
C VAL A 80 13.59 2.55 -20.93
N PRO A 81 14.81 2.15 -21.33
CA PRO A 81 15.00 1.22 -22.44
C PRO A 81 14.47 -0.16 -22.07
N ASN A 82 13.90 -0.89 -23.04
CA ASN A 82 13.40 -2.25 -22.85
C ASN A 82 12.36 -2.40 -21.72
N ARG A 83 11.53 -1.38 -21.46
CA ARG A 83 10.50 -1.36 -20.39
C ARG A 83 9.38 -2.42 -20.50
N GLY A 84 9.40 -3.25 -21.54
CA GLY A 84 8.38 -4.26 -21.79
C GLY A 84 7.06 -3.68 -22.32
N HIS A 85 6.00 -4.49 -22.28
CA HIS A 85 4.68 -4.13 -22.82
C HIS A 85 3.58 -4.26 -21.76
N TYR A 86 3.53 -5.38 -21.04
CA TYR A 86 2.41 -5.70 -20.14
C TYR A 86 2.29 -4.75 -18.94
N PHE A 87 3.42 -4.33 -18.37
CA PHE A 87 3.47 -3.40 -17.21
C PHE A 87 3.80 -1.95 -17.60
N ALA A 88 3.80 -1.64 -18.90
CA ALA A 88 4.14 -0.31 -19.38
C ALA A 88 2.92 0.62 -19.21
N TYR A 89 3.08 1.68 -18.41
CA TYR A 89 1.98 2.62 -18.11
C TYR A 89 1.38 3.24 -19.38
N ASP A 90 2.22 3.60 -20.36
CA ASP A 90 1.77 4.16 -21.64
C ASP A 90 0.86 3.21 -22.44
N GLN A 91 1.08 1.91 -22.33
CA GLN A 91 0.24 0.91 -22.97
C GLN A 91 -1.09 0.74 -22.22
N MET A 92 -1.08 0.85 -20.89
CA MET A 92 -2.29 0.83 -20.08
C MET A 92 -3.16 2.06 -20.33
N ASP A 93 -2.55 3.25 -20.35
CA ASP A 93 -3.24 4.54 -20.55
C ASP A 93 -3.92 4.59 -21.91
N LYS A 94 -3.20 4.21 -22.98
CA LYS A 94 -3.76 4.13 -24.33
C LYS A 94 -5.00 3.23 -24.42
N LYS A 95 -5.03 2.14 -23.64
CA LYS A 95 -6.17 1.22 -23.60
C LYS A 95 -7.31 1.80 -22.79
N TYR A 96 -7.00 2.43 -21.67
CA TYR A 96 -7.98 3.12 -20.83
C TYR A 96 -8.72 4.24 -21.60
N GLU A 97 -7.99 5.07 -22.35
CA GLU A 97 -8.55 6.12 -23.21
C GLU A 97 -9.52 5.58 -24.28
N ALA A 98 -9.28 4.35 -24.74
CA ALA A 98 -10.14 3.64 -25.68
C ALA A 98 -11.29 2.86 -25.00
N HIS A 99 -11.49 3.03 -23.69
CA HIS A 99 -12.44 2.26 -22.87
C HIS A 99 -12.20 0.74 -22.94
N GLN A 100 -10.93 0.33 -23.04
CA GLN A 100 -10.50 -1.06 -23.10
C GLN A 100 -9.55 -1.41 -21.95
N THR A 101 -9.37 -2.71 -21.73
CA THR A 101 -8.29 -3.23 -20.89
C THR A 101 -7.10 -3.67 -21.76
N PRO A 102 -5.87 -3.67 -21.22
CA PRO A 102 -4.68 -4.12 -21.96
C PRO A 102 -4.77 -5.59 -22.41
N ALA A 103 -5.45 -6.42 -21.62
CA ALA A 103 -5.75 -7.82 -21.91
C ALA A 103 -7.06 -8.19 -21.18
N THR A 104 -7.64 -9.35 -21.51
CA THR A 104 -8.83 -9.87 -20.82
C THR A 104 -8.64 -9.86 -19.30
N PRO A 105 -9.42 -9.08 -18.54
CA PRO A 105 -9.21 -8.94 -17.11
C PRO A 105 -9.88 -10.07 -16.33
N ALA A 106 -9.48 -10.23 -15.07
CA ALA A 106 -10.23 -11.04 -14.11
C ALA A 106 -11.52 -10.31 -13.69
N ILE A 107 -12.57 -10.40 -14.51
CA ILE A 107 -13.84 -9.66 -14.35
C ILE A 107 -14.41 -9.83 -12.93
N SER A 108 -14.39 -11.05 -12.39
CA SER A 108 -14.90 -11.34 -11.03
C SER A 108 -14.14 -10.55 -9.96
N LEU A 109 -12.82 -10.45 -10.05
CA LEU A 109 -12.01 -9.69 -9.09
C LEU A 109 -12.22 -8.18 -9.24
N ILE A 110 -12.42 -7.66 -10.46
CA ILE A 110 -12.74 -6.25 -10.67
C ILE A 110 -14.09 -5.90 -10.04
N GLN A 111 -15.11 -6.75 -10.23
CA GLN A 111 -16.43 -6.55 -9.61
C GLN A 111 -16.36 -6.63 -8.07
N ALA A 112 -15.59 -7.59 -7.54
CA ALA A 112 -15.37 -7.69 -6.11
C ALA A 112 -14.65 -6.46 -5.55
N LEU A 113 -13.64 -5.94 -6.28
CA LEU A 113 -12.96 -4.70 -5.92
C LEU A 113 -13.92 -3.51 -5.93
N ASN A 114 -14.75 -3.36 -6.96
CA ASN A 114 -15.74 -2.28 -7.03
C ASN A 114 -16.67 -2.29 -5.80
N LYS A 115 -17.25 -3.45 -5.47
CA LYS A 115 -18.12 -3.58 -4.30
C LYS A 115 -17.39 -3.31 -2.98
N GLN A 116 -16.13 -3.74 -2.88
CA GLN A 116 -15.30 -3.50 -1.70
C GLN A 116 -14.95 -2.02 -1.54
N MET A 117 -14.76 -1.28 -2.64
CA MET A 117 -14.58 0.17 -2.58
C MET A 117 -15.82 0.86 -2.02
N ASP A 118 -17.03 0.44 -2.44
CA ASP A 118 -18.29 0.95 -1.87
C ASP A 118 -18.36 0.72 -0.35
N ASP A 119 -18.00 -0.49 0.12
CA ASP A 119 -18.00 -0.82 1.55
C ASP A 119 -16.97 0.00 2.34
N MET A 120 -15.77 0.20 1.77
CA MET A 120 -14.73 1.00 2.40
C MET A 120 -15.12 2.47 2.52
N PHE A 121 -15.78 3.03 1.51
CA PHE A 121 -16.25 4.41 1.55
C PHE A 121 -17.47 4.58 2.46
N ALA A 122 -18.36 3.57 2.54
CA ALA A 122 -19.46 3.57 3.50
C ALA A 122 -18.98 3.51 4.96
N GLU A 123 -17.91 2.74 5.25
CA GLU A 123 -17.23 2.75 6.56
C GLU A 123 -16.56 4.10 6.83
N GLY A 124 -15.95 4.70 5.80
CA GLY A 124 -15.12 5.89 5.89
C GLY A 124 -13.66 5.54 6.20
N LEU A 125 -12.72 6.17 5.48
CA LEU A 125 -11.30 5.81 5.56
C LEU A 125 -10.69 6.02 6.96
N GLU A 126 -11.03 7.12 7.63
CA GLU A 126 -10.57 7.39 9.00
C GLU A 126 -11.06 6.33 9.99
N ASN A 127 -12.34 5.95 9.91
CA ASN A 127 -12.91 4.88 10.74
C ASN A 127 -12.23 3.54 10.46
N ARG A 128 -11.96 3.25 9.18
CA ARG A 128 -11.25 2.03 8.77
C ARG A 128 -9.83 1.98 9.32
N TRP A 129 -9.08 3.07 9.25
CA TRP A 129 -7.73 3.16 9.81
C TRP A 129 -7.77 3.02 11.34
N GLN A 130 -8.72 3.70 12.00
CA GLN A 130 -8.90 3.59 13.44
C GLN A 130 -9.18 2.15 13.87
N ARG A 131 -10.05 1.43 13.15
CA ARG A 131 -10.32 0.01 13.43
C ARG A 131 -9.07 -0.87 13.37
N HIS A 132 -8.17 -0.63 12.41
CA HIS A 132 -6.89 -1.36 12.36
C HIS A 132 -5.99 -1.01 13.54
N ILE A 133 -5.93 0.27 13.93
CA ILE A 133 -5.19 0.72 15.12
C ILE A 133 -5.72 0.01 16.37
N ASP A 134 -7.04 0.02 16.58
CA ASP A 134 -7.69 -0.58 17.76
C ASP A 134 -7.41 -2.08 17.84
N MET A 135 -7.52 -2.80 16.72
CA MET A 135 -7.16 -4.21 16.64
C MET A 135 -5.69 -4.46 16.95
N ALA A 136 -4.78 -3.65 16.41
CA ALA A 136 -3.36 -3.78 16.68
C ALA A 136 -3.04 -3.54 18.16
N LEU A 137 -3.67 -2.53 18.79
CA LEU A 137 -3.51 -2.26 20.22
C LEU A 137 -3.95 -3.44 21.07
N LEU A 138 -5.12 -4.03 20.78
CA LEU A 138 -5.61 -5.22 21.48
C LEU A 138 -4.60 -6.38 21.42
N VAL A 139 -4.08 -6.67 20.22
CA VAL A 139 -3.09 -7.75 20.03
C VAL A 139 -1.78 -7.44 20.74
N ARG A 140 -1.29 -6.18 20.66
CA ARG A 140 -0.05 -5.77 21.33
C ARG A 140 -0.18 -5.81 22.85
N GLU A 141 -1.32 -5.42 23.41
CA GLU A 141 -1.58 -5.53 24.85
C GLU A 141 -1.58 -6.98 25.31
N TRP A 142 -2.23 -7.87 24.55
CA TRP A 142 -2.17 -9.30 24.81
C TRP A 142 -0.74 -9.83 24.73
N ALA A 143 0.01 -9.43 23.70
CA ALA A 143 1.39 -9.85 23.52
C ALA A 143 2.28 -9.40 24.68
N ARG A 144 2.22 -8.12 25.11
CA ARG A 144 3.01 -7.62 26.24
C ARG A 144 2.70 -8.31 27.58
N LYS A 145 1.49 -8.84 27.75
CA LYS A 145 1.11 -9.61 28.95
C LYS A 145 1.67 -11.03 28.95
N ASN A 146 1.90 -11.62 27.78
CA ASN A 146 2.19 -13.05 27.63
C ASN A 146 3.57 -13.35 27.04
N PHE A 147 4.17 -12.38 26.34
CA PHE A 147 5.36 -12.46 25.50
C PHE A 147 6.07 -11.09 25.45
N ALA A 148 6.95 -10.86 24.47
CA ALA A 148 7.48 -9.54 24.12
C ALA A 148 7.07 -9.10 22.71
N ILE A 149 7.10 -7.80 22.43
CA ILE A 149 6.93 -7.25 21.08
C ILE A 149 8.26 -7.33 20.34
N TYR A 150 8.24 -7.83 19.11
CA TYR A 150 9.42 -7.83 18.25
C TYR A 150 9.58 -6.48 17.53
N GLY A 151 10.76 -5.89 17.61
CA GLY A 151 11.12 -4.66 16.90
C GLY A 151 11.00 -3.38 17.73
N ASP A 152 11.33 -2.26 17.10
CA ASP A 152 11.29 -0.94 17.72
C ASP A 152 9.85 -0.45 17.88
N GLU A 153 9.42 -0.26 19.14
CA GLU A 153 8.05 0.12 19.46
C GLU A 153 7.60 1.45 18.85
N ARG A 154 8.54 2.31 18.44
CA ARG A 154 8.23 3.58 17.76
C ARG A 154 7.63 3.38 16.37
N TYR A 155 7.83 2.21 15.77
CA TYR A 155 7.51 1.94 14.37
C TYR A 155 6.61 0.71 14.21
N LEU A 156 5.82 0.33 15.21
CA LEU A 156 4.99 -0.87 15.10
C LEU A 156 3.92 -0.74 14.01
N SER A 157 3.77 -1.83 13.25
CA SER A 157 2.75 -1.97 12.21
C SER A 157 1.33 -2.06 12.78
N ASN A 158 0.42 -1.28 12.22
CA ASN A 158 -1.01 -1.37 12.57
C ASN A 158 -1.75 -2.51 11.86
N THR A 159 -1.09 -3.24 10.97
CA THR A 159 -1.71 -4.31 10.16
C THR A 159 -1.19 -5.70 10.50
N VAL A 160 -0.08 -5.80 11.23
CA VAL A 160 0.47 -7.04 11.78
C VAL A 160 1.23 -6.74 13.07
N THR A 161 1.14 -7.63 14.06
CA THR A 161 1.97 -7.54 15.27
C THR A 161 2.88 -8.74 15.33
N ASN A 162 4.19 -8.49 15.33
CA ASN A 162 5.19 -9.53 15.48
C ASN A 162 5.52 -9.66 16.97
N VAL A 163 5.51 -10.90 17.44
CA VAL A 163 5.68 -11.24 18.86
C VAL A 163 6.95 -12.08 18.98
N GLU A 164 7.84 -11.68 19.88
CA GLU A 164 9.01 -12.46 20.25
C GLU A 164 8.59 -13.55 21.24
N ASN A 165 8.91 -14.81 20.94
CA ASN A 165 8.61 -15.91 21.85
C ASN A 165 9.58 -15.91 23.03
N THR A 166 9.16 -15.32 24.15
CA THR A 166 9.93 -15.29 25.41
C THR A 166 9.69 -16.51 26.30
N ARG A 167 8.88 -17.48 25.85
CA ARG A 167 8.44 -18.63 26.66
C ARG A 167 9.12 -19.95 26.29
N GLY A 168 10.03 -19.94 25.29
CA GLY A 168 10.70 -21.14 24.77
C GLY A 168 10.03 -21.68 23.52
#